data_AF-A0AAV4ITW3-F1
#
_entry.id   AF-A0AAV4ITW3-F1
#
_cell.length_a   1.000
_cell.length_b   1.000
_cell.length_c   1.000
_cell.angle_alpha   90.00
_cell.angle_beta   90.00
_cell.angle_gamma   90.00
#
_symmetry.space_group_name_H-M   'P 1'
#
loop_
_entity.id
_entity.type
_entity.pdbx_description
1 polymer ?
#
loop_
_entity_poly.entity_id
_entity_poly.type
_entity_poly.pdbx_seq_one_letter_code
_entity_poly.pdbx_strand_id
1 'polypeptide(L)'
;MHVSKCAIYAKFRSSNRKEPMNSHAIPDRPWDKLGADIFHFGGHDYLLIVDYFSKFPEIARLSNKATSGVITVLRPMLARHGIPDEMIVDNNPFNSFEMHKFARDWNFKITTSSPAYAQSNGQSE
;
A
#
# COMPACT_ATOMS: atom_id res chain seq x y z
N MET A 1 34.87 -36.98 -16.16
CA MET A 1 33.65 -37.31 -16.91
C MET A 1 32.71 -36.12 -16.81
N HIS A 2 32.49 -35.44 -17.95
CA HIS A 2 31.61 -34.28 -18.08
C HIS A 2 30.15 -34.74 -18.00
N VAL A 3 29.37 -34.19 -17.06
CA VAL A 3 27.90 -34.22 -17.13
C VAL A 3 27.44 -32.84 -17.59
N SER A 4 26.81 -32.87 -18.76
CA SER A 4 26.46 -31.75 -19.62
C SER A 4 25.59 -30.71 -18.92
N LYS A 5 25.98 -29.44 -19.08
CA LYS A 5 25.17 -28.26 -18.73
C LYS A 5 23.83 -28.34 -19.46
N CYS A 6 22.78 -28.74 -18.75
CA CYS A 6 21.41 -28.64 -19.24
C CYS A 6 21.03 -27.16 -19.32
N ALA A 7 20.99 -26.62 -20.54
CA ALA A 7 20.62 -25.23 -20.83
C ALA A 7 19.17 -24.86 -20.41
N ILE A 8 18.36 -25.84 -20.02
CA ILE A 8 16.98 -25.66 -19.56
C ILE A 8 16.98 -25.13 -18.10
N TYR A 9 17.86 -25.62 -17.23
CA TYR A 9 17.93 -25.20 -15.82
C TYR A 9 18.51 -23.79 -15.63
N ALA A 10 19.22 -23.25 -16.61
CA ALA A 10 19.73 -21.88 -16.56
C ALA A 10 18.65 -20.82 -16.83
N LYS A 11 17.60 -21.16 -17.59
CA LYS A 11 16.51 -20.23 -17.93
C LYS A 11 15.55 -19.94 -16.77
N PHE A 12 15.50 -20.81 -15.76
CA PHE A 12 14.65 -20.61 -14.58
C PHE A 12 15.39 -20.03 -13.36
N ARG A 13 16.69 -19.72 -13.49
CA ARG A 13 17.51 -19.24 -12.37
C ARG A 13 17.61 -17.72 -12.25
N SER A 14 17.08 -16.94 -13.21
CA SER A 14 17.29 -15.49 -13.29
C SER A 14 16.13 -14.60 -12.86
N SER A 15 15.17 -15.08 -12.05
CA SER A 15 14.09 -14.19 -11.54
C SER A 15 13.77 -14.31 -10.05
N ASN A 16 14.51 -15.13 -9.29
CA ASN A 16 14.31 -15.29 -7.84
C ASN A 16 15.40 -14.62 -7.00
N ARG A 17 15.97 -13.50 -7.47
CA ARG A 17 16.51 -12.52 -6.53
C ARG A 17 15.28 -11.87 -5.89
N LYS A 18 14.77 -12.44 -4.78
CA LYS A 18 14.02 -11.65 -3.82
C LYS A 18 14.94 -10.49 -3.49
N GLU A 19 14.65 -9.32 -4.05
CA GLU A 19 15.31 -8.09 -3.64
C GLU A 19 15.17 -8.02 -2.12
N PRO A 20 16.24 -7.65 -1.39
CA PRO A 20 16.15 -7.56 0.06
C PRO A 20 14.94 -6.69 0.36
N MET A 21 13.96 -7.29 1.04
CA MET A 21 12.76 -6.63 1.49
C MET A 21 13.26 -5.44 2.29
N ASN A 22 13.14 -4.23 1.73
CA ASN A 22 13.50 -3.03 2.45
C ASN A 22 12.57 -3.02 3.66
N SER A 23 13.10 -3.43 4.80
CA SER A 23 12.41 -3.38 6.07
C SER A 23 12.19 -1.90 6.34
N HIS A 24 11.02 -1.39 5.95
CA HIS A 24 10.60 -0.07 6.39
C HIS A 24 10.71 -0.06 7.90
N ALA A 25 11.38 0.96 8.46
CA ALA A 25 11.46 1.10 9.90
C ALA A 25 10.03 1.05 10.46
N ILE A 26 9.82 0.17 11.45
CA ILE A 26 8.57 0.11 12.18
C ILE A 26 8.45 1.46 12.89
N PRO A 27 7.33 2.20 12.72
CA PRO A 27 7.13 3.46 13.43
C PRO A 27 7.18 3.24 14.95
N ASP A 28 7.57 4.27 15.70
CA ASP A 28 7.65 4.18 17.17
C ASP A 28 6.29 4.32 17.87
N ARG A 29 5.25 4.80 17.15
CA ARG A 29 3.91 5.04 17.70
C ARG A 29 2.80 4.48 16.79
N PRO A 30 1.63 4.12 17.37
CA PRO A 30 0.44 3.81 16.61
C PRO A 30 0.06 4.96 15.68
N TRP A 31 -0.41 4.63 14.49
CA TRP A 31 -0.99 5.57 13.53
C TRP A 31 -0.03 6.58 12.90
N ASP A 32 1.28 6.52 13.19
CA ASP A 32 2.28 7.38 12.56
C ASP A 32 2.50 7.01 11.07
N LYS A 33 2.38 5.72 10.73
CA LYS A 33 2.56 5.22 9.37
C LYS A 33 1.44 4.25 8.99
N LEU A 34 0.75 4.56 7.89
CA LEU A 34 -0.37 3.76 7.41
C LEU A 34 -0.08 3.18 6.03
N GLY A 35 -0.60 1.98 5.77
CA GLY A 35 -0.76 1.44 4.43
C GLY A 35 -2.20 1.63 3.98
N ALA A 36 -2.43 1.95 2.71
CA ALA A 36 -3.78 1.96 2.16
C ALA A 36 -3.86 1.25 0.80
N ASP A 37 -4.95 0.51 0.62
CA ASP A 37 -5.23 -0.23 -0.61
C ASP A 37 -6.74 -0.21 -0.94
N ILE A 38 -7.07 -0.40 -2.22
CA ILE A 38 -8.45 -0.50 -2.69
C ILE A 38 -8.69 -1.89 -3.25
N PHE A 39 -9.64 -2.61 -2.66
CA PHE A 39 -10.00 -3.95 -3.10
C PHE A 39 -11.49 -4.06 -3.47
N HIS A 40 -11.82 -5.06 -4.28
CA HIS A 40 -13.18 -5.34 -4.73
C HIS A 40 -13.70 -6.62 -4.08
N PHE A 41 -14.87 -6.55 -3.44
CA PHE A 41 -15.49 -7.70 -2.80
C PHE A 41 -17.02 -7.61 -2.87
N GLY A 42 -17.69 -8.71 -3.24
CA GLY A 42 -19.16 -8.76 -3.25
C GLY A 42 -19.83 -7.69 -4.13
N GLY A 43 -19.23 -7.31 -5.25
CA GLY A 43 -19.78 -6.30 -6.16
C GLY A 43 -19.57 -4.85 -5.70
N HIS A 44 -18.74 -4.63 -4.68
CA HIS A 44 -18.47 -3.32 -4.10
C HIS A 44 -16.97 -3.09 -3.94
N ASP A 45 -16.57 -1.83 -3.99
CA ASP A 45 -15.19 -1.41 -3.75
C ASP A 45 -15.02 -0.91 -2.32
N TYR A 46 -13.86 -1.15 -1.73
CA TYR A 46 -13.54 -0.81 -0.35
C TYR A 46 -12.15 -0.18 -0.28
N LEU A 47 -12.00 0.77 0.65
CA LEU A 47 -10.71 1.27 1.10
C LEU A 47 -10.32 0.50 2.36
N LEU A 48 -9.14 -0.13 2.33
CA LEU A 48 -8.47 -0.68 3.50
C LEU A 48 -7.36 0.29 3.93
N ILE A 49 -7.27 0.54 5.23
CA ILE A 49 -6.13 1.20 5.87
C ILE A 49 -5.57 0.27 6.93
N VAL A 50 -4.25 0.14 6.99
CA VAL A 50 -3.56 -0.70 7.98
C VAL A 50 -2.50 0.13 8.70
N ASP A 51 -2.56 0.15 10.03
CA ASP A 51 -1.51 0.74 10.85
C ASP A 51 -0.25 -0.13 10.87
N TYR A 52 0.90 0.46 10.53
CA TYR A 52 2.16 -0.29 10.49
C TYR A 52 2.65 -0.71 11.88
N PHE A 53 2.28 0.03 12.94
CA PHE A 53 2.67 -0.27 14.31
C PHE A 53 1.87 -1.45 14.88
N SER A 54 0.55 -1.28 15.02
CA SER A 54 -0.34 -2.24 15.68
C SER A 54 -0.87 -3.34 14.77
N LYS A 55 -0.69 -3.20 13.45
CA LYS A 55 -1.33 -4.05 12.42
C LYS A 55 -2.86 -3.99 12.42
N PHE A 56 -3.45 -2.96 13.04
CA PHE A 56 -4.90 -2.78 13.06
C PHE A 56 -5.42 -2.41 11.66
N PRO A 57 -6.37 -3.19 11.09
CA PRO A 57 -7.02 -2.87 9.84
C PRO A 57 -8.30 -2.06 10.07
N GLU A 58 -8.53 -1.07 9.23
CA GLU A 58 -9.81 -0.36 9.13
C GLU A 58 -10.30 -0.38 7.68
N ILE A 59 -11.58 -0.70 7.49
CA ILE A 59 -12.19 -0.86 6.16
C ILE A 59 -13.40 0.05 6.03
N ALA A 60 -13.51 0.75 4.90
CA ALA A 60 -14.68 1.54 4.54
C ALA A 60 -15.13 1.25 3.11
N ARG A 61 -16.43 1.14 2.88
CA ARG A 61 -17.00 0.97 1.54
C ARG A 61 -16.89 2.27 0.75
N LEU A 62 -16.44 2.17 -0.50
CA LEU A 62 -16.37 3.27 -1.44
C LEU A 62 -17.67 3.39 -2.24
N SER A 63 -18.13 4.62 -2.47
CA SER A 63 -19.22 4.91 -3.41
C SER A 63 -18.76 4.88 -4.87
N ASN A 64 -17.49 5.17 -5.12
CA ASN A 64 -16.82 5.12 -6.41
C ASN A 64 -15.29 5.11 -6.20
N LYS A 65 -14.53 4.71 -7.23
CA LYS A 65 -13.05 4.70 -7.21
C LYS A 65 -12.40 6.06 -7.54
N ALA A 66 -13.18 7.13 -7.72
CA ALA A 66 -12.59 8.44 -7.96
C ALA A 66 -11.92 8.94 -6.67
N THR A 67 -10.92 9.81 -6.83
CA THR A 67 -10.19 10.39 -5.71
C THR A 67 -11.08 11.02 -4.66
N SER A 68 -12.12 11.75 -5.08
CA SER A 68 -13.09 12.38 -4.19
C SER A 68 -13.85 11.36 -3.33
N GLY A 69 -14.20 10.21 -3.88
CA GLY A 69 -14.81 9.09 -3.15
C GLY A 69 -13.86 8.53 -2.08
N VAL A 70 -12.58 8.36 -2.43
CA VAL A 70 -11.54 7.90 -1.50
C VAL A 70 -11.31 8.92 -0.38
N ILE A 71 -11.17 10.20 -0.69
CA ILE A 71 -10.97 11.25 0.33
C ILE A 71 -12.17 11.33 1.28
N THR A 72 -13.39 11.15 0.76
CA THR A 72 -14.62 11.20 1.56
C THR A 72 -14.63 10.15 2.67
N VAL A 73 -14.16 8.93 2.37
CA VAL A 73 -14.06 7.87 3.38
C VAL A 73 -12.78 7.96 4.21
N LEU A 74 -11.67 8.43 3.62
CA LEU A 74 -10.38 8.53 4.30
C LEU A 74 -10.40 9.58 5.42
N ARG A 75 -11.04 10.74 5.20
CA ARG A 75 -11.14 11.82 6.20
C ARG A 75 -11.66 11.37 7.57
N PRO A 76 -12.83 10.70 7.70
CA PRO A 76 -13.32 10.27 9.00
C PRO A 76 -12.45 9.17 9.63
N MET A 77 -11.77 8.33 8.84
CA MET A 77 -10.83 7.32 9.36
C MET A 77 -9.62 8.01 10.03
N LEU A 78 -9.01 8.99 9.34
CA LEU A 78 -7.92 9.79 9.91
C LEU A 78 -8.38 10.64 11.11
N ALA A 79 -9.56 11.26 11.04
CA ALA A 79 -10.08 12.06 12.15
C ALA A 79 -10.33 11.26 13.43
N ARG A 80 -10.59 9.94 13.33
CA ARG A 80 -10.87 9.11 14.51
C ARG A 80 -9.61 8.71 15.27
N HIS A 81 -8.52 8.47 14.56
CA HIS A 81 -7.32 7.86 15.13
C HIS A 81 -6.14 8.84 15.22
N GLY A 82 -6.13 9.87 14.38
CA GLY A 82 -5.05 10.83 14.25
C GLY A 82 -4.57 10.96 12.81
N ILE A 83 -3.85 12.05 12.55
CA ILE A 83 -3.22 12.28 11.25
C ILE A 83 -1.86 11.57 11.26
N PRO A 84 -1.56 10.70 10.28
CA PRO A 84 -0.28 10.04 10.17
C PRO A 84 0.81 11.00 9.69
N ASP A 85 2.07 10.64 9.88
CA ASP A 85 3.19 11.31 9.23
C ASP A 85 3.33 10.84 7.77
N GLU A 86 3.10 9.55 7.51
CA GLU A 86 3.25 8.94 6.18
C GLU A 86 2.16 7.91 5.87
N MET A 87 1.61 7.98 4.65
CA MET A 87 0.77 6.95 4.04
C MET A 87 1.48 6.29 2.86
N ILE A 88 1.60 4.97 2.90
CA ILE A 88 2.08 4.13 1.82
C ILE A 88 0.87 3.63 1.02
N VAL A 89 0.83 3.91 -0.27
CA VAL A 89 -0.33 3.64 -1.11
C VAL A 89 0.08 3.08 -2.47
N ASP A 90 -0.80 2.31 -3.11
CA ASP A 90 -0.61 1.98 -4.52
C ASP A 90 -0.85 3.22 -5.41
N ASN A 91 -0.34 3.23 -6.64
CA ASN A 91 -0.28 4.42 -7.48
C ASN A 91 -1.66 5.02 -7.81
N ASN A 92 -2.69 4.21 -8.04
CA ASN A 92 -3.98 4.71 -8.52
C ASN A 92 -5.12 4.27 -7.59
N PRO A 93 -6.05 5.16 -7.18
CA PRO A 93 -6.26 6.58 -7.54
C PRO A 93 -5.43 7.60 -6.73
N PHE A 94 -4.47 7.15 -5.93
CA PHE A 94 -3.78 7.99 -4.96
C PHE A 94 -2.78 9.00 -5.55
N ASN A 95 -2.35 8.84 -6.80
CA ASN A 95 -1.40 9.75 -7.46
C ASN A 95 -2.05 11.03 -8.07
N SER A 96 -3.33 11.29 -7.78
CA SER A 96 -4.03 12.46 -8.32
C SER A 96 -3.66 13.78 -7.61
N PHE A 97 -3.83 14.91 -8.31
CA PHE A 97 -3.57 16.24 -7.74
C PHE A 97 -4.44 16.53 -6.50
N GLU A 98 -5.71 16.12 -6.55
CA GLU A 98 -6.65 16.30 -5.44
C GLU A 98 -6.20 15.55 -4.19
N MET A 99 -5.68 14.32 -4.32
CA MET A 99 -5.14 13.54 -3.22
C MET A 99 -3.90 14.19 -2.61
N HIS A 100 -2.97 14.66 -3.46
CA HIS A 100 -1.78 15.37 -2.98
C HIS A 100 -2.11 16.71 -2.33
N LYS A 101 -3.14 17.42 -2.81
CA LYS A 101 -3.64 18.63 -2.16
C LYS A 101 -4.19 18.31 -0.77
N PHE A 102 -5.04 17.27 -0.67
CA PHE A 102 -5.56 16.80 0.60
C PHE A 102 -4.45 16.43 1.59
N ALA A 103 -3.44 15.70 1.15
CA ALA A 103 -2.29 15.34 1.97
C ALA A 103 -1.51 16.55 2.49
N ARG A 104 -1.29 17.57 1.65
CA ARG A 104 -0.67 18.83 2.07
C ARG A 104 -1.54 19.60 3.06
N ASP A 105 -2.83 19.71 2.79
CA ASP A 105 -3.78 20.44 3.65
C ASP A 105 -3.88 19.79 5.04
N TRP A 106 -3.68 18.48 5.13
CA TRP A 106 -3.71 17.70 6.36
C TRP A 106 -2.31 17.41 6.91
N ASN A 107 -1.26 17.92 6.29
CA ASN A 107 0.13 17.80 6.72
C ASN A 107 0.65 16.35 6.90
N PHE A 108 0.32 15.46 5.96
CA PHE A 108 0.90 14.12 5.88
C PHE A 108 1.54 13.85 4.52
N LYS A 109 2.48 12.90 4.47
CA LYS A 109 3.17 12.51 3.24
C LYS A 109 2.50 11.30 2.59
N ILE A 110 2.38 11.32 1.26
CA ILE A 110 2.03 10.13 0.48
C ILE A 110 3.28 9.59 -0.20
N THR A 111 3.54 8.30 -0.03
CA THR A 111 4.60 7.57 -0.72
C THR A 111 3.96 6.46 -1.54
N THR A 112 4.13 6.49 -2.85
CA THR A 112 3.62 5.44 -3.73
C THR A 112 4.58 4.26 -3.77
N SER A 113 4.06 3.04 -3.57
CA SER A 113 4.81 1.82 -3.84
C SER A 113 4.87 1.57 -5.36
N SER A 114 6.06 1.29 -5.90
CA SER A 114 6.21 0.94 -7.31
C SER A 114 5.46 -0.37 -7.62
N PRO A 115 4.91 -0.57 -8.84
CA PRO A 115 4.19 -1.80 -9.20
C PRO A 115 5.03 -3.09 -9.13
N ALA A 116 6.36 -2.96 -9.00
CA ALA A 116 7.27 -4.08 -8.71
C ALA A 116 7.22 -4.57 -7.25
N TYR A 117 6.58 -3.83 -6.34
CA TYR A 117 6.50 -4.10 -4.89
C TYR A 117 5.12 -4.61 -4.44
N ALA A 118 4.28 -5.12 -5.36
CA ALA A 118 3.01 -5.76 -4.99
C ALA A 118 3.17 -6.86 -3.91
N GLN A 119 4.37 -7.45 -3.77
CA GLN A 119 4.70 -8.39 -2.69
C GLN A 119 4.80 -7.77 -1.29
N SER A 120 5.12 -6.47 -1.11
CA SER A 120 5.12 -5.85 0.23
C SER A 120 3.71 -5.55 0.75
N ASN A 121 2.73 -5.48 -0.14
CA ASN A 121 1.31 -5.41 0.20
C ASN A 121 0.71 -6.81 0.50
N GLY A 122 1.50 -7.88 0.40
CA GLY A 122 1.15 -9.25 0.81
C GLY A 122 1.02 -9.46 2.32
N GLN A 123 0.76 -8.40 3.10
CA GLN A 123 0.22 -8.50 4.45
C GLN A 123 -1.32 -8.47 4.45
N SER A 124 -1.94 -8.38 3.26
CA SER A 124 -3.39 -8.43 3.07
C SER A 124 -3.88 -9.74 2.40
N GLU A 125 -3.07 -10.80 2.42
CA GLU A 125 -3.50 -12.19 2.16
C GLU A 125 -3.64 -12.98 3.46
#